data_AF-T1CDL2-F1
#
_entry.id   AF-T1CDL2-F1
#
_cell.length_a   1.000
_cell.length_b   1.000
_cell.length_c   1.000
_cell.angle_alpha   90.00
_cell.angle_beta   90.00
_cell.angle_gamma   90.00
#
_symmetry.space_group_name_H-M   'P 1'
#
loop_
_entity.id
_entity.type
_entity.pdbx_description
1 polymer ?
#
loop_
_entity_poly.entity_id
_entity_poly.type
_entity_poly.pdbx_seq_one_letter_code
_entity_poly.pdbx_strand_id
1 'polypeptide(L)'
;MLLQSKKNGLEYVAMTNHSSSLKVAHGLDSQRFMELNAGIEEISSRLSFPVLKGVELEILRDGSLDLPVNSLEEMDYVLAALHQYVSPDRKENT
;
A
#
# COMPACT_ATOMS: atom_id res chain seq x y z
N MET A 1 1.75 -3.26 16.71
CA MET A 1 1.62 -4.23 15.60
C MET A 1 2.86 -5.11 15.48
N LEU A 2 3.99 -4.60 14.96
CA LEU A 2 5.18 -5.41 14.64
C LEU A 2 5.73 -6.26 15.80
N LEU A 3 5.88 -5.68 17.00
CA LEU A 3 6.33 -6.44 18.18
C LEU A 3 5.37 -7.59 18.54
N GLN A 4 4.06 -7.37 18.39
CA GLN A 4 3.07 -8.41 18.64
C GLN A 4 3.12 -9.49 17.56
N SER A 5 3.26 -9.09 16.29
CA SER A 5 3.45 -10.02 15.16
C SER A 5 4.66 -10.92 15.38
N LYS A 6 5.80 -10.33 15.79
CA LYS A 6 7.01 -11.07 16.15
C LYS A 6 6.78 -12.03 17.32
N LYS A 7 6.10 -11.57 18.39
CA LYS A 7 5.72 -12.43 19.53
C LYS A 7 4.81 -13.59 19.14
N ASN A 8 3.93 -13.37 18.16
CA ASN A 8 3.02 -14.40 17.63
C ASN A 8 3.73 -15.38 16.68
N GLY A 9 5.04 -15.22 16.44
CA GLY A 9 5.81 -16.13 15.59
C GLY A 9 5.58 -15.95 14.10
N LEU A 10 5.04 -14.81 13.66
CA LEU A 10 5.00 -14.48 12.23
C LEU A 10 6.42 -14.32 11.68
N GLU A 11 6.61 -14.65 10.41
CA GLU A 11 7.91 -14.54 9.74
C GLU A 11 8.18 -13.11 9.24
N TYR A 12 7.12 -12.38 8.87
CA TYR A 12 7.18 -11.01 8.39
C TYR A 12 5.82 -10.31 8.58
N VAL A 13 5.80 -9.00 8.34
CA VAL A 13 4.56 -8.22 8.20
C VAL A 13 4.68 -7.35 6.95
N ALA A 14 3.66 -7.34 6.09
CA ALA A 14 3.54 -6.33 5.05
C ALA A 14 2.78 -5.11 5.59
N MET A 15 3.36 -3.92 5.42
CA MET A 15 2.66 -2.67 5.72
C MET A 15 2.12 -2.10 4.41
N THR A 16 0.80 -2.17 4.23
CA THR A 16 0.11 -1.73 3.01
C THR A 16 -0.70 -0.48 3.29
N ASN A 17 -0.10 0.69 3.14
CA ASN A 17 -0.79 1.96 3.30
C ASN A 17 -1.63 2.28 2.06
N HIS A 18 -2.80 2.88 2.25
CA HIS A 18 -3.68 3.23 1.14
C HIS A 18 -3.10 4.38 0.31
N SER A 19 -3.13 4.23 -1.02
CA SER A 19 -2.69 5.22 -2.01
C SER A 19 -3.58 6.47 -2.12
N SER A 20 -4.79 6.42 -1.55
CA SER A 20 -5.95 7.28 -1.82
C SER A 20 -5.65 8.66 -2.40
N SER A 21 -6.13 8.86 -3.62
CA SER A 21 -6.22 10.15 -4.30
C SER A 21 -6.91 11.26 -3.47
N LEU A 22 -6.10 12.00 -2.72
CA LEU A 22 -6.14 13.47 -2.53
C LEU A 22 -7.36 14.19 -1.91
N LYS A 23 -8.54 13.61 -1.63
CA LYS A 23 -9.68 14.44 -1.17
C LYS A 23 -10.09 14.36 0.30
N VAL A 24 -9.71 13.32 1.05
CA VAL A 24 -10.10 13.20 2.48
C VAL A 24 -8.91 12.95 3.41
N ALA A 25 -7.76 12.49 2.90
CA ALA A 25 -6.70 11.94 3.77
C ALA A 25 -5.26 12.37 3.46
N HIS A 26 -5.01 13.51 2.78
CA HIS A 26 -3.65 13.92 2.39
C HIS A 26 -2.83 12.74 1.82
N GLY A 27 -3.39 12.04 0.83
CA GLY A 27 -2.79 10.86 0.18
C GLY A 27 -1.30 11.04 -0.02
N LEU A 28 -0.54 10.00 0.32
CA LEU A 28 0.91 10.00 0.26
C LEU A 28 1.30 10.26 -1.21
N ASP A 29 1.80 11.46 -1.51
CA ASP A 29 2.52 11.69 -2.75
C ASP A 29 3.75 10.76 -2.79
N SER A 30 4.34 10.57 -3.97
CA SER A 30 5.52 9.70 -4.14
C SER A 30 6.63 9.97 -3.12
N GLN A 31 6.79 11.24 -2.71
CA GLN A 31 7.76 11.63 -1.68
C GLN A 31 7.42 11.05 -0.31
N ARG A 32 6.17 11.20 0.15
CA ARG A 32 5.76 10.64 1.44
C ARG A 32 5.81 9.11 1.46
N PHE A 33 5.61 8.45 0.33
CA PHE A 33 5.83 7.01 0.22
C PHE A 33 7.30 6.63 0.41
N MET A 34 8.23 7.38 -0.20
CA MET A 34 9.67 7.17 0.02
C MET A 34 10.06 7.39 1.50
N GLU A 35 9.52 8.43 2.14
CA GLU A 35 9.74 8.68 3.58
C GLU A 35 9.21 7.54 4.46
N LEU A 36 8.03 7.01 4.13
CA LEU A 36 7.44 5.87 4.83
C LEU A 36 8.28 4.60 4.64
N ASN A 37 8.75 4.35 3.42
CA ASN A 37 9.61 3.20 3.10
C ASN A 37 10.94 3.25 3.88
N ALA A 38 11.57 4.43 3.96
CA ALA A 38 12.77 4.61 4.77
C ALA A 38 12.51 4.32 6.26
N GLY A 39 11.37 4.76 6.79
CA GLY A 39 10.95 4.44 8.16
C GLY A 39 10.70 2.94 8.39
N ILE A 40 10.12 2.25 7.39
CA ILE A 40 9.93 0.79 7.41
C ILE A 40 11.28 0.07 7.44
N GLU A 41 12.25 0.50 6.63
CA GLU A 41 13.59 -0.10 6.62
C GLU A 41 14.30 0.11 7.96
N GLU A 42 14.23 1.31 8.54
CA GLU A 42 14.81 1.60 9.85
C GLU A 42 14.21 0.70 10.93
N ILE A 43 12.87 0.60 11.01
CA ILE A 43 12.22 -0.20 12.05
C ILE A 43 12.40 -1.70 11.85
N SER A 44 12.41 -2.18 10.60
CA SER A 44 12.69 -3.57 10.24
C SER A 44 14.07 -4.00 10.75
N SER A 45 15.08 -3.15 10.49
CA SER A 45 16.46 -3.34 10.96
C SER A 45 16.53 -3.33 12.50
N ARG A 46 15.98 -2.30 13.14
CA ARG A 46 15.99 -2.15 14.61
C ARG A 46 15.30 -3.28 15.35
N LEU A 47 14.25 -3.85 14.77
CA LEU A 47 13.52 -4.97 15.35
C LEU A 47 14.11 -6.33 14.97
N SER A 48 15.03 -6.37 14.00
CA SER A 48 15.50 -7.59 13.34
C SER A 48 14.32 -8.49 13.00
N PHE A 49 13.32 -7.90 12.33
CA PHE A 49 12.05 -8.53 11.98
C PHE A 49 11.62 -8.00 10.62
N PRO A 50 11.48 -8.87 9.59
CA PRO A 50 11.18 -8.40 8.24
C PRO A 50 9.84 -7.66 8.18
N VAL A 51 9.89 -6.44 7.65
CA VAL A 51 8.72 -5.64 7.32
C VAL A 51 8.77 -5.31 5.83
N LEU A 52 7.75 -5.73 5.09
CA LEU A 52 7.64 -5.49 3.65
C LEU A 52 6.99 -4.13 3.40
N LYS A 53 7.59 -3.36 2.49
CA LYS A 53 7.07 -2.08 1.99
C LYS A 53 5.94 -2.37 1.02
N GLY A 54 4.73 -1.93 1.34
CA GLY A 54 3.60 -2.17 0.47
C GLY A 54 2.60 -1.04 0.39
N VAL A 55 1.68 -1.19 -0.56
CA VAL A 55 0.62 -0.22 -0.82
C VAL A 55 -0.69 -0.94 -1.11
N GLU A 56 -1.78 -0.41 -0.55
CA GLU A 56 -3.13 -0.70 -1.01
C GLU A 56 -3.50 0.36 -2.05
N LEU A 57 -3.36 -0.02 -3.31
CA LEU A 57 -3.51 0.82 -4.49
C LEU A 57 -4.97 0.87 -4.93
N GLU A 58 -5.46 2.06 -5.26
CA GLU A 58 -6.83 2.23 -5.73
C GLU A 58 -6.91 2.04 -7.25
N ILE A 59 -7.86 1.22 -7.67
CA ILE A 59 -8.26 1.08 -9.07
C ILE A 59 -9.37 2.10 -9.34
N LEU A 60 -9.09 3.06 -10.21
CA LEU A 60 -10.00 4.11 -10.63
C LEU A 60 -11.13 3.55 -11.52
N ARG A 61 -12.18 4.35 -11.76
CA ARG A 61 -13.38 3.92 -12.51
C ARG A 61 -13.08 3.48 -13.93
N ASP A 62 -12.09 4.11 -14.55
CA ASP A 62 -11.63 3.81 -15.90
C ASP A 62 -10.64 2.63 -15.94
N GLY A 63 -10.41 1.97 -14.79
CA GLY A 63 -9.45 0.87 -14.63
C GLY A 63 -7.99 1.31 -14.49
N SER A 64 -7.71 2.62 -14.49
CA SER A 64 -6.36 3.13 -14.22
C SER A 64 -6.01 3.07 -12.73
N LEU A 65 -4.75 3.30 -12.40
CA LEU A 65 -4.24 3.28 -11.02
C LEU A 65 -4.08 4.71 -10.50
N ASP A 66 -4.34 4.92 -9.21
CA ASP A 66 -4.23 6.24 -8.58
C ASP A 66 -2.77 6.65 -8.25
N LEU A 67 -1.79 5.79 -8.53
CA LEU A 67 -0.36 6.08 -8.50
C LEU A 67 0.34 5.73 -9.82
N PRO A 68 1.36 6.50 -10.23
CA PRO A 68 2.22 6.15 -11.36
C PRO A 68 2.97 4.82 -11.15
N VAL A 69 3.06 3.98 -12.18
CA VAL A 69 3.70 2.64 -12.12
C VAL A 69 5.15 2.71 -11.63
N ASN A 70 5.92 3.72 -12.04
CA ASN A 70 7.29 3.92 -11.57
C ASN A 70 7.39 4.16 -10.06
N SER A 71 6.31 4.62 -9.41
CA SER A 71 6.28 4.78 -7.95
C SER A 71 6.09 3.43 -7.23
N LEU A 72 5.65 2.39 -7.96
CA LEU A 72 5.40 1.06 -7.43
C LEU A 72 6.65 0.16 -7.45
N GLU A 73 7.67 0.52 -8.24
CA GLU A 73 8.90 -0.29 -8.40
C GLU A 73 9.69 -0.47 -7.10
N GLU A 74 9.52 0.47 -6.15
CA GLU A 74 10.19 0.47 -4.84
C GLU A 74 9.42 -0.32 -3.76
N MET A 75 8.25 -0.88 -4.10
CA MET A 75 7.41 -1.65 -3.18
C MET A 75 7.72 -3.14 -3.28
N ASP A 76 7.77 -3.82 -2.15
CA ASP A 76 7.88 -5.28 -2.08
C ASP A 76 6.54 -5.96 -2.42
N TYR A 77 5.42 -5.28 -2.13
CA TYR A 77 4.09 -5.83 -2.35
C TYR A 77 3.05 -4.75 -2.72
N VAL A 78 2.33 -4.96 -3.82
CA VAL A 78 1.24 -4.09 -4.27
C VAL A 78 -0.07 -4.87 -4.20
N LEU A 79 -1.01 -4.38 -3.39
CA LEU A 79 -2.38 -4.87 -3.35
C LEU A 79 -3.27 -3.86 -4.07
N ALA A 80 -3.94 -4.22 -5.16
CA ALA A 80 -4.88 -3.32 -5.83
C ALA A 80 -6.32 -3.63 -5.43
N ALA A 81 -7.11 -2.61 -5.11
CA ALA A 81 -8.49 -2.74 -4.64
C ALA A 81 -9.42 -1.71 -5.27
N LEU A 82 -10.72 -2.07 -5.33
CA LEU A 82 -11.80 -1.17 -5.73
C LEU A 82 -12.50 -0.68 -4.45
N HIS A 83 -12.41 0.61 -4.15
CA HIS A 83 -13.08 1.23 -2.99
C HIS A 83 -14.45 1.80 -3.31
N GLN A 84 -14.87 1.69 -4.57
CA GLN A 84 -16.14 2.17 -5.09
C GLN A 84 -17.06 1.02 -5.46
N TYR A 85 -18.36 1.34 -5.53
CA TYR A 85 -19.36 0.37 -5.98
C TYR A 85 -19.02 -0.14 -7.39
N VAL A 86 -19.01 -1.46 -7.51
CA VAL A 86 -18.87 -2.18 -8.77
C VAL A 86 -20.23 -2.78 -9.08
N SER A 87 -20.79 -2.47 -10.24
CA SER A 87 -22.05 -3.07 -10.67
C SER A 87 -21.88 -4.57 -10.88
N PRO A 88 -22.86 -5.40 -10.50
CA PRO A 88 -22.87 -6.80 -10.90
C PRO A 88 -23.04 -6.97 -12.42
N ASP A 89 -23.54 -5.97 -13.15
CA ASP A 89 -23.49 -5.95 -14.62
C ASP A 89 -22.15 -5.39 -15.09
N ARG A 90 -21.36 -6.27 -15.73
CA ARG A 90 -20.04 -5.91 -16.29
C ARG A 90 -20.10 -4.73 -17.24
N LYS A 91 -21.20 -4.54 -17.99
CA LYS A 91 -21.33 -3.45 -18.97
C LYS A 91 -21.38 -2.07 -18.34
N GLU A 92 -21.71 -1.98 -17.06
CA GLU A 92 -21.81 -0.70 -16.35
C GLU A 92 -20.47 -0.27 -15.73
N ASN A 93 -19.42 -1.10 -15.84
CA ASN A 93 -18.10 -0.87 -15.24
C ASN A 93 -16.98 -0.65 -16.29
N THR A 94 -17.32 -0.44 -17.56
CA THR A 94 -16.39 -0.21 -18.70
C THR A 94 -16.93 0.87 -19.62
#